data_AF-A0A0R2U843-F1
#
_entry.id   AF-A0A0R2U843-F1
#
_cell.length_a   1.000
_cell.length_b   1.000
_cell.length_c   1.000
_cell.angle_alpha   90.00
_cell.angle_beta   90.00
_cell.angle_gamma   90.00
#
_symmetry.space_group_name_H-M   'P 1'
#
loop_
_entity.id
_entity.type
_entity.pdbx_description
1 polymer ?
#
loop_
_entity_poly.entity_id
_entity_poly.type
_entity_poly.pdbx_seq_one_letter_code
_entity_poly.pdbx_strand_id
1 'polypeptide(L)'
;MIDLVESSDTQIMVIGSRWIKGGSVVNWPKRRRLISRFGTAYAARLLGLKYRDLTSGYRVLPKQLVADIDFVTIKSHGYGFQIEMALQAIKLGYKIKEVPITFIERENGKSKMSFAIVIEAWKMVSLEGFKRRIIRR
;
A
#
# COMPACT_ATOMS: atom_id res chain seq x y z
N MET A 1 10.45 13.24 -3.38
CA MET A 1 10.67 12.38 -4.57
C MET A 1 12.09 11.84 -4.57
N ILE A 2 13.09 12.72 -4.49
CA ILE A 2 14.51 12.37 -4.40
C ILE A 2 14.76 11.34 -3.29
N ASP A 3 14.29 11.60 -2.07
CA ASP A 3 14.45 10.69 -0.92
C ASP A 3 13.91 9.26 -1.15
N LEU A 4 12.85 9.12 -1.97
CA LEU A 4 12.29 7.81 -2.29
C LEU A 4 13.17 7.06 -3.28
N VAL A 5 13.70 7.76 -4.28
CA VAL A 5 14.59 7.17 -5.30
C VAL A 5 15.92 6.79 -4.66
N GLU A 6 16.51 7.67 -3.85
CA GLU A 6 17.74 7.39 -3.11
C GLU A 6 17.59 6.25 -2.09
N SER A 7 16.37 6.06 -1.56
CA SER A 7 16.06 4.94 -0.67
C SER A 7 15.74 3.64 -1.39
N SER A 8 15.64 3.66 -2.72
CA SER A 8 15.35 2.51 -3.55
C SER A 8 16.65 1.90 -4.10
N ASP A 9 16.57 0.61 -4.42
CA ASP A 9 17.63 -0.12 -5.10
C ASP A 9 16.97 -1.22 -5.93
N THR A 10 17.73 -1.91 -6.75
CA THR A 10 17.34 -3.06 -7.58
C THR A 10 16.50 -4.10 -6.83
N GLN A 11 16.65 -4.24 -5.51
CA GLN A 11 15.93 -5.22 -4.66
C GLN A 11 15.05 -4.57 -3.57
N ILE A 12 14.85 -3.25 -3.61
CA ILE A 12 14.09 -2.50 -2.59
C ILE A 12 12.97 -1.69 -3.23
N MET A 13 11.73 -2.09 -2.97
CA MET A 13 10.57 -1.25 -3.23
C MET A 13 10.43 -0.20 -2.11
N VAL A 14 10.14 1.05 -2.50
CA VAL A 14 9.90 2.14 -1.54
C VAL A 14 8.45 2.56 -1.56
N ILE A 15 7.86 2.70 -0.37
CA ILE A 15 6.54 3.28 -0.15
C ILE A 15 6.71 4.63 0.51
N GLY A 16 6.16 5.68 -0.11
CA GLY A 16 5.99 6.98 0.53
C GLY A 16 4.88 6.90 1.57
N SER A 17 5.22 6.97 2.85
CA SER A 17 4.31 6.69 3.96
C SER A 17 3.90 7.96 4.70
N ARG A 18 2.58 8.14 4.87
CA ARG A 18 1.96 9.25 5.61
C ARG A 18 1.92 9.01 7.11
N TRP A 19 2.05 7.75 7.54
CA TRP A 19 1.75 7.31 8.91
C TRP A 19 2.97 6.82 9.71
N ILE A 20 4.18 7.17 9.25
CA ILE A 20 5.43 6.98 10.00
C ILE A 20 5.93 8.31 10.57
N LYS A 21 6.94 8.27 11.45
CA LYS A 21 7.57 9.50 11.98
C LYS A 21 8.07 10.38 10.82
N GLY A 22 7.67 11.65 10.81
CA GLY A 22 7.97 12.60 9.72
C GLY A 22 6.94 12.62 8.58
N GLY A 23 6.05 11.61 8.49
CA GLY A 23 4.96 11.59 7.53
C GLY A 23 3.77 12.42 7.98
N SER A 24 3.05 13.04 7.04
CA SER A 24 1.90 13.88 7.35
C SER A 24 0.85 13.91 6.24
N VAL A 25 -0.35 14.35 6.59
CA VAL A 25 -1.42 14.71 5.65
C VAL A 25 -1.86 16.14 5.92
N VAL A 26 -2.04 16.92 4.86
CA VAL A 26 -2.44 18.34 4.94
C VAL A 26 -3.77 18.52 4.18
N ASN A 27 -4.70 19.27 4.77
CA ASN A 27 -6.03 19.56 4.22
C ASN A 27 -6.93 18.33 4.01
N TRP A 28 -6.67 17.23 4.72
CA TRP A 28 -7.53 16.04 4.68
C TRP A 28 -8.71 16.15 5.66
N PRO A 29 -9.95 15.87 5.21
CA PRO A 29 -11.08 15.70 6.13
C PRO A 29 -10.78 14.59 7.16
N LYS A 30 -11.14 14.82 8.45
CA LYS A 30 -10.88 13.88 9.56
C LYS A 30 -11.35 12.44 9.25
N ARG A 31 -12.52 12.30 8.63
CA ARG A 31 -13.08 11.00 8.21
C ARG A 31 -12.15 10.26 7.24
N ARG A 32 -11.58 10.95 6.25
CA ARG A 32 -10.67 10.35 5.26
C ARG A 32 -9.37 9.91 5.90
N ARG A 33 -8.84 10.72 6.82
CA ARG A 33 -7.67 10.37 7.62
C ARG A 33 -7.91 9.10 8.44
N LEU A 34 -9.08 8.99 9.07
CA LEU A 34 -9.46 7.84 9.88
C LEU A 34 -9.58 6.56 9.03
N ILE A 35 -10.30 6.63 7.91
CA ILE A 35 -10.48 5.50 7.00
C ILE A 35 -9.13 5.01 6.47
N SER A 36 -8.24 5.92 6.05
CA SER A 36 -6.92 5.53 5.54
C SER A 36 -6.06 4.86 6.62
N ARG A 37 -5.99 5.43 7.83
CA ARG A 37 -5.22 4.87 8.94
C ARG A 37 -5.74 3.49 9.36
N PHE A 38 -7.06 3.31 9.43
CA PHE A 38 -7.63 2.01 9.77
C PHE A 38 -7.47 1.00 8.65
N GLY A 39 -7.71 1.39 7.39
CA GLY A 39 -7.58 0.48 6.25
C GLY A 39 -6.19 -0.12 6.13
N THR A 40 -5.14 0.71 6.27
CA THR A 40 -3.76 0.20 6.24
C THR A 40 -3.43 -0.64 7.48
N ALA A 41 -3.85 -0.24 8.68
CA ALA A 41 -3.59 -1.00 9.90
C ALA A 41 -4.29 -2.37 9.89
N TYR A 42 -5.52 -2.41 9.38
CA TYR A 42 -6.29 -3.63 9.18
C TYR A 42 -5.58 -4.58 8.21
N ALA A 43 -5.17 -4.08 7.04
CA ALA A 43 -4.43 -4.86 6.05
C ALA A 43 -3.11 -5.40 6.62
N ALA A 44 -2.34 -4.54 7.29
CA ALA A 44 -1.07 -4.93 7.89
C ALA A 44 -1.27 -6.07 8.91
N ARG A 45 -2.25 -5.95 9.81
CA ARG A 45 -2.51 -6.95 10.85
C ARG A 45 -2.99 -8.28 10.27
N LEU A 46 -3.93 -8.28 9.33
CA LEU A 46 -4.45 -9.54 8.78
C LEU A 46 -3.44 -10.26 7.90
N LEU A 47 -2.65 -9.52 7.12
CA LEU A 47 -1.67 -10.09 6.20
C LEU A 47 -0.32 -10.41 6.89
N GLY A 48 -0.18 -10.07 8.17
CA GLY A 48 1.04 -10.27 8.95
C GLY A 48 2.20 -9.39 8.47
N LEU A 49 1.91 -8.17 8.05
CA LEU A 49 2.87 -7.20 7.52
C LEU A 49 3.18 -6.11 8.55
N LYS A 50 4.41 -5.60 8.51
CA LYS A 50 4.89 -4.55 9.44
C LYS A 50 4.74 -3.11 8.94
N TYR A 51 4.21 -2.92 7.72
CA TYR A 51 4.17 -1.62 7.05
C TYR A 51 3.01 -0.75 7.53
N ARG A 52 3.25 0.55 7.65
CA ARG A 52 2.32 1.53 8.21
C ARG A 52 1.44 2.21 7.16
N ASP A 53 1.80 2.19 5.88
CA ASP A 53 1.01 2.80 4.80
C ASP A 53 0.90 1.98 3.51
N LEU A 54 0.34 0.76 3.62
CA LEU A 54 0.09 -0.16 2.51
C LEU A 54 -0.85 0.40 1.43
N THR A 55 -1.63 1.43 1.76
CA THR A 55 -2.61 2.04 0.82
C THR A 55 -2.03 3.23 0.06
N SER A 56 -0.80 3.66 0.37
CA SER A 56 -0.15 4.73 -0.37
C SER A 56 0.15 4.29 -1.80
N GLY A 57 -0.26 5.11 -2.76
CA GLY A 57 0.07 4.94 -4.18
C GLY A 57 1.36 5.65 -4.59
N TYR A 58 2.00 6.41 -3.69
CA TYR A 58 3.25 7.08 -4.00
C TYR A 58 4.42 6.13 -3.69
N ARG A 59 4.98 5.52 -4.73
CA ARG A 59 5.95 4.42 -4.60
C ARG A 59 7.04 4.53 -5.65
N VAL A 60 8.19 3.93 -5.34
CA VAL A 60 9.24 3.63 -6.31
C VAL A 60 9.35 2.11 -6.41
N LEU A 61 9.17 1.60 -7.62
CA LEU A 61 9.21 0.18 -7.94
C LEU A 61 10.50 -0.09 -8.74
N PRO A 62 11.34 -1.05 -8.31
CA PRO A 62 12.44 -1.51 -9.14
C PRO A 62 11.93 -1.99 -10.49
N LYS A 63 12.64 -1.69 -11.57
CA LYS A 63 12.26 -2.16 -12.91
C LYS A 63 12.10 -3.68 -12.97
N GLN A 64 13.02 -4.40 -12.32
CA GLN A 64 12.99 -5.86 -12.29
C GLN A 64 11.76 -6.39 -11.55
N LEU A 65 11.37 -5.76 -10.42
CA LEU A 65 10.14 -6.12 -9.71
C LEU A 65 8.92 -6.02 -10.63
N VAL A 66 8.81 -4.96 -11.42
CA VAL A 66 7.70 -4.79 -12.36
C VAL A 66 7.71 -5.87 -13.44
N ALA A 67 8.89 -6.28 -13.91
CA ALA A 67 9.03 -7.35 -14.90
C ALA A 67 8.72 -8.75 -14.33
N ASP A 68 9.02 -8.97 -13.04
CA ASP A 68 8.84 -10.26 -12.37
C ASP A 68 7.39 -10.49 -11.90
N ILE A 69 6.60 -9.43 -11.76
CA ILE A 69 5.20 -9.53 -11.29
C ILE A 69 4.31 -10.14 -12.37
N ASP A 70 3.63 -11.23 -12.01
CA ASP A 70 2.50 -11.74 -12.78
C ASP A 70 1.24 -10.90 -12.52
N PHE A 71 1.00 -9.92 -13.39
CA PHE A 71 -0.15 -9.01 -13.32
C PHE A 71 -1.50 -9.72 -13.48
N VAL A 72 -1.57 -10.92 -14.06
CA VAL A 72 -2.82 -11.69 -14.18
C VAL A 72 -3.36 -12.08 -12.81
N THR A 73 -2.47 -12.21 -11.82
CA THR A 73 -2.86 -12.56 -10.44
C THR A 73 -3.40 -11.39 -9.64
N ILE A 74 -3.20 -10.15 -10.11
CA ILE A 74 -3.66 -8.94 -9.42
C ILE A 74 -5.08 -8.63 -9.86
N LYS A 75 -6.03 -8.76 -8.93
CA LYS A 75 -7.46 -8.66 -9.26
C LYS A 75 -8.13 -7.40 -8.74
N SER A 76 -7.49 -6.70 -7.79
CA SER A 76 -8.12 -5.57 -7.12
C SER A 76 -7.81 -4.26 -7.82
N HIS A 77 -8.74 -3.32 -7.68
CA HIS A 77 -8.55 -1.93 -8.09
C HIS A 77 -8.24 -1.02 -6.91
N GLY A 78 -7.75 0.19 -7.19
CA GLY A 78 -7.55 1.23 -6.19
C GLY A 78 -6.59 0.82 -5.06
N TYR A 79 -7.08 0.79 -3.81
CA TYR A 79 -6.24 0.47 -2.66
C TYR A 79 -5.88 -1.01 -2.55
N GLY A 80 -6.76 -1.91 -3.03
CA GLY A 80 -6.46 -3.35 -3.04
C GLY A 80 -5.23 -3.63 -3.90
N PHE A 81 -5.15 -2.99 -5.07
CA PHE A 81 -4.00 -3.06 -5.98
C PHE A 81 -2.68 -2.72 -5.25
N GLN A 82 -2.66 -1.65 -4.47
CA GLN A 82 -1.45 -1.22 -3.74
C GLN A 82 -1.01 -2.24 -2.69
N ILE A 83 -1.96 -2.92 -2.07
CA ILE A 83 -1.70 -4.00 -1.11
C ILE A 83 -1.18 -5.24 -1.84
N GLU A 84 -1.83 -5.64 -2.95
CA GLU A 84 -1.39 -6.79 -3.78
C GLU A 84 0.02 -6.59 -4.33
N MET A 85 0.36 -5.39 -4.82
CA MET A 85 1.72 -5.07 -5.27
C MET A 85 2.76 -5.26 -4.16
N ALA A 86 2.43 -4.89 -2.91
CA ALA A 86 3.31 -5.14 -1.77
C ALA A 86 3.42 -6.63 -1.43
N LEU A 87 2.33 -7.38 -1.54
CA LEU A 87 2.33 -8.83 -1.32
C LEU A 87 3.17 -9.56 -2.37
N GLN A 88 3.06 -9.17 -3.64
CA GLN A 88 3.85 -9.74 -4.73
C GLN A 88 5.34 -9.44 -4.57
N ALA A 89 5.70 -8.19 -4.24
CA ALA A 89 7.09 -7.84 -3.96
C ALA A 89 7.70 -8.73 -2.86
N ILE A 90 6.98 -8.93 -1.75
CA ILE A 90 7.43 -9.81 -0.66
C ILE A 90 7.54 -11.26 -1.13
N LYS A 91 6.57 -11.74 -1.91
CA LYS A 91 6.56 -13.12 -2.43
C LYS A 91 7.75 -13.37 -3.35
N LEU A 92 8.13 -12.38 -4.14
CA LEU A 92 9.28 -12.40 -5.04
C LEU A 92 10.62 -12.11 -4.33
N GLY A 93 10.63 -11.97 -3.00
CA GLY A 93 11.85 -11.78 -2.21
C GLY A 93 12.34 -10.33 -2.09
N TYR A 94 11.62 -9.36 -2.66
CA TYR A 94 11.98 -7.95 -2.56
C TYR A 94 11.76 -7.40 -1.15
N LYS A 95 12.66 -6.53 -0.73
CA LYS A 95 12.51 -5.77 0.52
C LYS A 95 11.61 -4.57 0.27
N ILE A 96 10.93 -4.12 1.33
CA ILE A 96 10.12 -2.90 1.30
C ILE A 96 10.62 -1.94 2.37
N LYS A 97 10.81 -0.67 1.99
CA LYS A 97 11.15 0.43 2.88
C LYS A 97 10.06 1.50 2.85
N GLU A 98 9.76 2.08 4.01
CA GLU A 98 8.86 3.22 4.12
C GLU A 98 9.67 4.51 4.28
N VAL A 99 9.36 5.53 3.48
CA VAL A 99 9.98 6.86 3.52
C VAL A 99 8.91 7.89 3.82
N PRO A 100 9.10 8.80 4.79
CA PRO A 100 8.04 9.73 5.18
C PRO A 100 7.69 10.67 4.02
N ILE A 101 6.39 10.94 3.85
CA ILE A 101 5.91 11.95 2.90
C ILE A 101 4.87 12.86 3.54
N THR A 102 4.79 14.09 3.03
CA THR A 102 3.67 15.00 3.28
C THR A 102 2.71 14.91 2.10
N PHE A 103 1.50 14.42 2.36
CA PHE A 103 0.46 14.30 1.34
C PHE A 103 -0.55 15.44 1.48
N ILE A 104 -0.58 16.31 0.48
CA ILE A 104 -1.48 17.47 0.45
C ILE A 104 -2.76 17.07 -0.33
N GLU A 105 -3.94 17.35 0.23
CA GLU A 105 -5.20 17.14 -0.48
C GLU A 105 -5.26 18.01 -1.74
N ARG A 106 -5.83 17.47 -2.82
CA ARG A 106 -6.03 18.24 -4.05
C ARG A 106 -7.15 19.24 -3.82
N GLU A 107 -6.94 20.48 -4.23
CA GLU A 107 -7.98 21.52 -4.19
C GLU A 107 -9.06 21.31 -5.25
N ASN A 108 -8.69 20.69 -6.38
CA ASN A 108 -9.57 20.50 -7.54
C ASN A 108 -9.73 19.02 -7.93
N GLY A 109 -10.95 18.66 -8.32
CA GLY A 109 -11.36 17.34 -8.78
C GLY A 109 -12.12 16.52 -7.72
N LYS A 110 -13.00 15.61 -8.17
CA LYS A 110 -13.70 14.68 -7.29
C LYS A 110 -12.83 13.45 -7.03
N SER A 111 -12.87 12.94 -5.80
CA SER A 111 -12.19 11.71 -5.44
C SER A 111 -12.72 10.55 -6.29
N LYS A 112 -11.81 9.75 -6.87
CA LYS A 112 -12.14 8.47 -7.52
C LYS A 112 -12.49 7.37 -6.50
N MET A 113 -12.47 7.68 -5.20
CA MET A 113 -12.77 6.73 -4.13
C MET A 113 -14.26 6.55 -3.93
N SER A 114 -14.74 5.32 -4.15
CA SER A 114 -16.08 4.88 -3.81
C SER A 114 -16.06 3.90 -2.64
N PHE A 115 -17.19 3.72 -1.98
CA PHE A 115 -17.35 2.70 -0.94
C PHE A 115 -17.15 1.27 -1.48
N ALA A 116 -17.48 1.04 -2.76
CA ALA A 116 -17.25 -0.23 -3.43
C ALA A 116 -15.77 -0.62 -3.48
N ILE A 117 -14.87 0.33 -3.81
CA ILE A 117 -13.40 0.10 -3.80
C ILE A 117 -12.90 -0.25 -2.39
N VAL A 118 -13.50 0.33 -1.35
CA VAL A 118 -13.16 0.01 0.04
C VAL A 118 -13.58 -1.43 0.37
N ILE A 119 -14.79 -1.84 -0.01
CA ILE A 119 -15.28 -3.21 0.20
C ILE A 119 -14.45 -4.22 -0.58
N GLU A 120 -14.10 -3.92 -1.83
CA GLU A 120 -13.25 -4.78 -2.68
C GLU A 120 -11.91 -5.05 -2.00
N ALA A 121 -11.21 -3.99 -1.58
CA ALA A 121 -9.96 -4.10 -0.85
C ALA A 121 -10.12 -4.90 0.47
N TRP A 122 -11.23 -4.67 1.19
CA TRP A 122 -11.50 -5.36 2.44
C TRP A 122 -11.72 -6.87 2.25
N LYS A 123 -12.50 -7.26 1.24
CA LYS A 123 -12.73 -8.66 0.87
C LYS A 123 -11.43 -9.34 0.46
N MET A 124 -10.65 -8.72 -0.42
CA MET A 124 -9.38 -9.27 -0.88
C MET A 124 -8.41 -9.49 0.30
N VAL A 125 -8.22 -8.48 1.15
CA VAL A 125 -7.36 -8.58 2.34
C VAL A 125 -7.81 -9.69 3.29
N SER A 126 -9.12 -9.81 3.51
CA SER A 126 -9.68 -10.84 4.39
C SER A 126 -9.35 -12.22 3.85
N LEU A 127 -9.69 -12.49 2.58
CA LEU A 127 -9.46 -13.79 1.94
C LEU A 127 -7.98 -14.17 1.94
N GLU A 128 -7.10 -13.24 1.58
CA GLU A 128 -5.66 -13.49 1.53
C GLU A 128 -5.06 -13.67 2.93
N GLY A 129 -5.54 -12.90 3.92
CA GLY A 129 -5.17 -13.07 5.33
C GLY A 129 -5.54 -14.46 5.87
N PHE A 130 -6.74 -14.96 5.55
CA PHE A 130 -7.17 -16.30 5.95
C PHE A 130 -6.35 -17.40 5.26
N LYS A 131 -6.16 -17.31 3.94
CA LYS A 131 -5.32 -18.27 3.20
C LYS A 131 -3.91 -18.36 3.78
N ARG A 132 -3.28 -17.22 4.06
CA ARG A 132 -1.94 -17.16 4.66
C ARG A 132 -1.86 -17.79 6.04
N ARG A 133 -2.92 -17.68 6.86
CA ARG A 133 -2.97 -18.32 8.18
C ARG A 133 -3.15 -19.83 8.10
N ILE A 134 -3.86 -20.32 7.08
CA ILE A 134 -4.06 -21.75 6.85
C ILE A 134 -2.78 -22.38 6.29
N ILE A 135 -2.11 -21.73 5.32
CA ILE A 135 -0.90 -22.26 4.67
C ILE A 135 0.35 -22.16 5.55
N ARG A 136 0.40 -21.20 6.50
CA ARG A 136 1.49 -21.09 7.48
C ARG A 136 1.33 -22.01 8.71
N ARG A 137 0.28 -22.81 8.76
CA ARG A 137 0.12 -23.93 9.70
C ARG A 137 0.44 -25.22 8.97
#